data_AF-A0A839FUU3-F1
#
_entry.id   AF-A0A839FUU3-F1
#
_cell.length_a   1.000
_cell.length_b   1.000
_cell.length_c   1.000
_cell.angle_alpha   90.00
_cell.angle_beta   90.00
_cell.angle_gamma   90.00
#
_symmetry.space_group_name_H-M   'P 1'
#
loop_
_entity.id
_entity.type
_entity.pdbx_description
1 polymer ?
#
loop_
_entity_poly.entity_id
_entity_poly.type
_entity_poly.pdbx_seq_one_letter_code
_entity_poly.pdbx_strand_id
1 'polypeptide(L)'
;MTSDSAAPDPADPVFISYRQKDGTGVAGELAWLLRAAGIPVWRDRDDLPPGDTEARLKQAIAGGISGGVLVTTPDVVNSRVVKTLEAPQLLELHRDHEVFALGIVNSVKTEDGGTDYDAPDRLLEIRPGTLSGVDQRSAERDGLLALIRGLVWHRIASLRKRIEATDPTFRLSLQTRNTPQVYDRTGDELDIRLRPSDHERLPSTEGLRDLKDTIGLLPDAVTRSGAHRLRVAGGAHLSVAFAIGAALPSSRIGHMDVIDQQGATWASDGEARFIEQPQVQIADQGGDPSAITTGRPSVAVYVDLLPQRSDTAFTRYIEDHRPFLAAWRHLTGASGTLLDPADAGLIAADVAAHIRALSNDNANAEVHLLLRCPFPLALLIGRLTNTLRVVVHEWDDSDPIDGEDYRARYVPTLRVRTSASSGVIEDVLLPDAS
;
A
#
# COMPACT_ATOMS: atom_id res chain seq x y z
N MET A 1 17.06 37.55 -13.52
CA MET A 1 17.62 36.28 -14.00
C MET A 1 16.62 35.21 -13.62
N THR A 2 15.77 34.84 -14.57
CA THR A 2 14.85 33.71 -14.45
C THR A 2 15.72 32.46 -14.34
N SER A 3 15.75 31.82 -13.18
CA SER A 3 16.19 30.43 -13.14
C SER A 3 15.19 29.67 -14.00
N ASP A 4 15.64 29.10 -15.12
CA ASP A 4 14.90 28.05 -15.81
C ASP A 4 14.66 26.96 -14.75
N SER A 5 13.49 26.96 -14.11
CA SER A 5 13.11 25.83 -13.28
C SER A 5 12.93 24.67 -14.24
N ALA A 6 13.71 23.61 -14.06
CA ALA A 6 13.53 22.38 -14.81
C ALA A 6 12.05 21.97 -14.76
N ALA A 7 11.52 21.51 -15.89
CA ALA A 7 10.14 21.06 -15.96
C ALA A 7 9.88 20.00 -14.86
N PRO A 8 8.76 20.07 -14.13
CA PRO A 8 8.43 19.09 -13.09
C PRO A 8 8.50 17.65 -13.61
N ASP A 9 9.17 16.76 -12.86
CA ASP A 9 9.10 15.33 -13.15
C ASP A 9 7.80 14.76 -12.55
N PRO A 10 6.94 14.08 -13.33
CA PRO A 10 5.75 13.45 -12.78
C PRO A 10 6.00 12.44 -11.66
N ALA A 11 7.22 11.87 -11.57
CA ALA A 11 7.65 10.96 -10.52
C ALA A 11 8.10 11.68 -9.23
N ASP A 12 8.22 13.00 -9.23
CA ASP A 12 8.60 13.75 -8.03
C ASP A 12 7.49 13.77 -6.96
N PRO A 13 7.80 14.23 -5.73
CA PRO A 13 6.83 14.36 -4.65
C PRO A 13 5.77 15.44 -4.89
N VAL A 14 4.65 15.29 -4.20
CA VAL A 14 3.63 16.34 -4.03
C VAL A 14 3.93 17.16 -2.78
N PHE A 15 3.95 18.49 -2.93
CA PHE A 15 4.10 19.43 -1.82
C PHE A 15 2.75 19.69 -1.14
N ILE A 16 2.67 19.61 0.19
CA ILE A 16 1.46 19.97 0.94
C ILE A 16 1.67 21.34 1.60
N SER A 17 0.92 22.34 1.13
CA SER A 17 0.90 23.70 1.66
C SER A 17 -0.20 23.83 2.71
N TYR A 18 0.16 24.19 3.94
CA TYR A 18 -0.81 24.32 5.03
C TYR A 18 -0.32 25.28 6.11
N ARG A 19 -1.27 25.83 6.88
CA ARG A 19 -0.94 26.56 8.11
C ARG A 19 -0.70 25.58 9.24
N GLN A 20 0.50 25.60 9.84
CA GLN A 20 0.89 24.63 10.88
C GLN A 20 -0.05 24.61 12.11
N LYS A 21 -0.62 25.75 12.51
CA LYS A 21 -1.40 25.83 13.76
C LYS A 21 -2.72 25.06 13.72
N ASP A 22 -3.32 24.89 12.54
CA ASP A 22 -4.68 24.36 12.39
C ASP A 22 -4.82 23.39 11.20
N GLY A 23 -3.96 23.48 10.19
CA GLY A 23 -3.92 22.54 9.06
C GLY A 23 -3.14 21.26 9.31
N THR A 24 -2.41 21.13 10.44
CA THR A 24 -1.48 20.01 10.69
C THR A 24 -2.15 18.64 10.68
N GLY A 25 -3.37 18.52 11.24
CA GLY A 25 -4.11 17.26 11.28
C GLY A 25 -4.49 16.79 9.88
N VAL A 26 -5.17 17.66 9.11
CA VAL A 26 -5.60 17.38 7.73
C VAL A 26 -4.40 17.11 6.82
N ALA A 27 -3.34 17.92 6.92
CA ALA A 27 -2.12 17.72 6.12
C ALA A 27 -1.41 16.40 6.48
N GLY A 28 -1.42 16.00 7.75
CA GLY A 28 -0.83 14.73 8.18
C GLY A 28 -1.61 13.53 7.64
N GLU A 29 -2.93 13.59 7.71
CA GLU A 29 -3.80 12.56 7.17
C GLU A 29 -3.67 12.42 5.65
N LEU A 30 -3.72 13.55 4.93
CA LEU A 30 -3.50 13.59 3.48
C LEU A 30 -2.13 13.01 3.11
N ALA A 31 -1.07 13.34 3.86
CA ALA A 31 0.27 12.85 3.58
C ALA A 31 0.34 11.32 3.67
N TRP A 32 -0.28 10.72 4.69
CA TRP A 32 -0.28 9.27 4.85
C TRP A 32 -1.11 8.54 3.81
N LEU A 33 -2.28 9.08 3.44
CA LEU A 33 -3.09 8.52 2.37
C LEU A 33 -2.39 8.64 1.00
N LEU A 34 -1.71 9.76 0.71
CA LEU A 34 -0.89 9.91 -0.51
C LEU A 34 0.23 8.86 -0.55
N ARG A 35 0.96 8.69 0.55
CA ARG A 35 2.03 7.68 0.68
C ARG A 35 1.50 6.25 0.53
N ALA A 36 0.35 5.94 1.13
CA ALA A 36 -0.29 4.63 0.98
C ALA A 36 -0.80 4.40 -0.46
N ALA A 37 -1.16 5.46 -1.18
CA ALA A 37 -1.53 5.39 -2.60
C ALA A 37 -0.32 5.34 -3.57
N GLY A 38 0.89 5.49 -3.05
CA GLY A 38 2.12 5.44 -3.84
C GLY A 38 2.66 6.78 -4.32
N ILE A 39 2.14 7.91 -3.81
CA ILE A 39 2.64 9.25 -4.15
C ILE A 39 3.62 9.71 -3.05
N PRO A 40 4.89 9.97 -3.38
CA PRO A 40 5.82 10.59 -2.45
C PRO A 40 5.32 11.98 -2.03
N VAL A 41 5.54 12.34 -0.77
CA VAL A 41 5.07 13.60 -0.20
C VAL A 41 6.25 14.37 0.34
N TRP A 42 6.28 15.67 0.04
CA TRP A 42 7.17 16.62 0.68
C TRP A 42 6.41 17.36 1.78
N ARG A 43 6.87 17.24 3.04
CA ARG A 43 6.26 17.91 4.19
C ARG A 43 7.30 18.46 5.17
N ASP A 44 7.22 19.76 5.34
CA ASP A 44 7.95 20.59 6.31
C ASP A 44 8.32 19.93 7.66
N ARG A 45 7.37 19.31 8.38
CA ARG A 45 7.63 18.79 9.74
C ARG A 45 8.66 17.66 9.79
N ASP A 46 8.67 16.80 8.78
CA ASP A 46 9.43 15.55 8.80
C ASP A 46 10.67 15.65 7.89
N ASP A 47 10.73 16.65 7.01
CA ASP A 47 11.66 16.69 5.86
C ASP A 47 12.63 17.89 5.87
N LEU A 48 12.59 18.75 6.90
CA LEU A 48 13.52 19.87 7.06
C LEU A 48 14.37 19.75 8.32
N PRO A 49 15.68 20.08 8.24
CA PRO A 49 16.46 20.43 9.42
C PRO A 49 15.84 21.64 10.15
N PRO A 50 16.01 21.79 11.47
CA PRO A 50 15.53 22.96 12.20
C PRO A 50 16.01 24.27 11.54
N GLY A 51 15.09 25.13 11.10
CA GLY A 51 15.42 26.33 10.30
C GLY A 51 14.22 27.18 9.85
N ASP A 52 14.51 28.19 9.01
CA ASP A 52 13.55 29.23 8.59
C ASP A 52 12.47 28.73 7.61
N THR A 53 11.24 29.19 7.83
CA THR A 53 10.02 28.75 7.15
C THR A 53 9.91 29.25 5.71
N GLU A 54 10.58 30.34 5.38
CA GLU A 54 10.53 30.93 4.04
C GLU A 54 11.44 30.23 3.01
N ALA A 55 12.41 29.42 3.47
CA ALA A 55 13.29 28.64 2.60
C ALA A 55 12.64 27.35 2.07
N ARG A 56 11.50 26.95 2.61
CA ARG A 56 10.87 25.63 2.48
C ARG A 56 10.43 25.31 1.05
N LEU A 57 9.55 26.13 0.49
CA LEU A 57 9.05 25.90 -0.86
C LEU A 57 10.14 26.08 -1.91
N LYS A 58 11.08 27.02 -1.70
CA LYS A 58 12.23 27.17 -2.59
C LYS A 58 13.10 25.91 -2.61
N GLN A 59 13.31 25.28 -1.46
CA GLN A 59 14.03 24.01 -1.37
C GLN A 59 13.24 22.85 -1.98
N ALA A 60 11.91 22.80 -1.77
CA ALA A 60 11.05 21.80 -2.40
C ALA A 60 11.10 21.91 -3.94
N ILE A 61 10.93 23.12 -4.48
CA ILE A 61 11.05 23.40 -5.92
C ILE A 61 12.45 23.04 -6.43
N ALA A 62 13.51 23.44 -5.70
CA ALA A 62 14.88 23.09 -6.07
C ALA A 62 15.14 21.57 -6.01
N GLY A 63 14.44 20.84 -5.13
CA GLY A 63 14.50 19.40 -4.99
C GLY A 63 13.60 18.64 -5.97
N GLY A 64 12.79 19.33 -6.78
CA GLY A 64 11.81 18.75 -7.69
C GLY A 64 10.51 18.38 -6.98
N ILE A 65 9.39 18.97 -7.43
CA ILE A 65 8.02 18.63 -7.02
C ILE A 65 7.17 18.39 -8.27
N SER A 66 6.33 17.35 -8.25
CA SER A 66 5.43 17.03 -9.36
C SER A 66 4.07 17.72 -9.26
N GLY A 67 3.78 18.30 -8.10
CA GLY A 67 2.47 18.89 -7.81
C GLY A 67 2.40 19.54 -6.43
N GLY A 68 1.26 20.14 -6.15
CA GLY A 68 0.96 20.79 -4.88
C GLY A 68 -0.47 20.54 -4.40
N VAL A 69 -0.68 20.51 -3.10
CA VAL A 69 -2.01 20.54 -2.48
C VAL A 69 -2.09 21.68 -1.48
N LEU A 70 -3.06 22.57 -1.68
CA LEU A 70 -3.40 23.64 -0.75
C LEU A 70 -4.41 23.13 0.28
N VAL A 71 -4.04 23.13 1.56
CA VAL A 71 -4.96 22.85 2.67
C VAL A 71 -5.54 24.17 3.18
N THR A 72 -6.81 24.39 2.89
CA THR A 72 -7.55 25.60 3.25
C THR A 72 -8.42 25.34 4.46
N THR A 73 -8.04 25.95 5.57
CA THR A 73 -8.81 26.01 6.82
C THR A 73 -9.35 27.43 7.04
N PRO A 74 -10.36 27.66 7.91
CA PRO A 74 -10.86 29.00 8.19
C PRO A 74 -9.75 30.00 8.61
N ASP A 75 -8.76 29.53 9.38
CA ASP A 75 -7.67 30.38 9.87
C ASP A 75 -6.47 30.49 8.92
N VAL A 76 -6.53 29.89 7.72
CA VAL A 76 -5.43 29.98 6.72
C VAL A 76 -5.14 31.44 6.34
N VAL A 77 -6.14 32.32 6.45
CA VAL A 77 -6.01 33.78 6.27
C VAL A 77 -4.90 34.40 7.15
N ASN A 78 -4.57 33.76 8.27
CA ASN A 78 -3.53 34.20 9.19
C ASN A 78 -2.13 33.68 8.83
N SER A 79 -1.97 32.96 7.71
CA SER A 79 -0.68 32.43 7.24
C SER A 79 -0.10 33.30 6.13
N ARG A 80 0.79 34.23 6.48
CA ARG A 80 1.48 35.07 5.48
C ARG A 80 2.24 34.23 4.45
N VAL A 81 2.91 33.17 4.90
CA VAL A 81 3.74 32.32 4.03
C VAL A 81 2.88 31.61 2.98
N VAL A 82 1.77 30.99 3.39
CA VAL A 82 0.86 30.33 2.45
C VAL A 82 0.29 31.33 1.42
N LYS A 83 -0.18 32.49 1.88
CA LYS A 83 -0.82 33.49 1.01
C LYS A 83 0.13 34.17 0.02
N THR A 84 1.31 34.57 0.51
CA THR A 84 2.20 35.47 -0.24
C THR A 84 3.34 34.77 -0.96
N LEU A 85 3.63 33.52 -0.57
CA LEU A 85 4.73 32.74 -1.14
C LEU A 85 4.22 31.44 -1.76
N GLU A 86 3.57 30.58 -0.96
CA GLU A 86 3.32 29.21 -1.40
C GLU A 86 2.22 29.09 -2.44
N ALA A 87 1.02 29.61 -2.15
CA ALA A 87 -0.10 29.52 -3.09
C ALA A 87 0.18 30.21 -4.44
N PRO A 88 0.77 31.43 -4.49
CA PRO A 88 1.13 32.04 -5.77
C PRO A 88 2.10 31.19 -6.59
N GLN A 89 3.14 30.61 -5.97
CA GLN A 89 4.14 29.80 -6.68
C GLN A 89 3.56 28.49 -7.20
N LEU A 90 2.72 27.80 -6.41
CA LEU A 90 2.06 26.58 -6.87
C LEU A 90 1.10 26.88 -8.05
N LEU A 91 0.46 28.05 -8.05
CA LEU A 91 -0.39 28.49 -9.15
C LEU A 91 0.39 28.85 -10.42
N GLU A 92 1.57 29.45 -10.27
CA GLU A 92 2.49 29.67 -11.39
C GLU A 92 2.92 28.34 -12.00
N LEU A 93 3.39 27.38 -11.19
CA LEU A 93 3.78 26.05 -11.67
C LEU A 93 2.64 25.32 -12.38
N HIS A 94 1.42 25.36 -11.82
CA HIS A 94 0.26 24.74 -12.43
C HIS A 94 -0.14 25.36 -13.76
N ARG A 95 0.03 26.68 -13.91
CA ARG A 95 -0.25 27.39 -15.16
C ARG A 95 0.80 27.11 -16.22
N ASP A 96 2.07 27.04 -15.82
CA ASP A 96 3.20 26.99 -16.72
C ASP A 96 3.54 25.55 -17.16
N HIS A 97 3.09 24.53 -16.41
CA HIS A 97 3.39 23.12 -16.67
C HIS A 97 2.14 22.23 -16.61
N GLU A 98 1.73 21.66 -17.74
CA GLU A 98 0.61 20.70 -17.83
C GLU A 98 0.79 19.45 -16.94
N VAL A 99 2.05 19.03 -16.76
CA VAL A 99 2.42 17.88 -15.90
C VAL A 99 2.37 18.20 -14.41
N PHE A 100 2.19 19.47 -14.01
CA PHE A 100 2.10 19.85 -12.61
C PHE A 100 0.67 19.74 -12.10
N ALA A 101 0.43 18.82 -11.17
CA ALA A 101 -0.88 18.63 -10.56
C ALA A 101 -1.11 19.61 -9.40
N LEU A 102 -2.22 20.34 -9.42
CA LEU A 102 -2.63 21.19 -8.29
C LEU A 102 -3.99 20.71 -7.75
N GLY A 103 -4.07 20.55 -6.44
CA GLY A 103 -5.28 20.18 -5.72
C GLY A 103 -5.57 21.10 -4.53
N ILE A 104 -6.81 21.10 -4.07
CA ILE A 104 -7.22 21.85 -2.87
C ILE A 104 -8.00 20.92 -1.94
N VAL A 105 -7.58 20.89 -0.67
CA VAL A 105 -8.33 20.29 0.42
C VAL A 105 -8.95 21.42 1.24
N ASN A 106 -10.28 21.47 1.30
CA ASN A 106 -11.01 22.55 1.93
C ASN A 106 -11.80 22.08 3.15
N SER A 107 -11.47 22.67 4.30
CA SER A 107 -12.18 22.44 5.57
C SER A 107 -13.27 23.48 5.84
N VAL A 108 -13.40 24.51 5.01
CA VAL A 108 -14.40 25.58 5.20
C VAL A 108 -15.78 25.10 4.77
N LYS A 109 -16.76 25.33 5.64
CA LYS A 109 -18.14 24.91 5.43
C LYS A 109 -19.06 26.09 5.11
N THR A 110 -20.08 25.86 4.29
CA THR A 110 -21.20 26.78 4.11
C THR A 110 -22.14 26.72 5.31
N GLU A 111 -23.10 27.66 5.40
CA GLU A 111 -24.13 27.65 6.46
C GLU A 111 -24.95 26.35 6.46
N ASP A 112 -25.16 25.74 5.30
CA ASP A 112 -25.86 24.46 5.12
C ASP A 112 -24.99 23.24 5.42
N GLY A 113 -23.74 23.42 5.88
CA GLY A 113 -22.81 22.34 6.21
C GLY A 113 -22.06 21.71 5.01
N GLY A 114 -22.30 22.20 3.79
CA GLY A 114 -21.56 21.82 2.59
C GLY A 114 -20.14 22.38 2.57
N THR A 115 -19.30 21.99 1.59
CA THR A 115 -17.96 22.59 1.41
C THR A 115 -18.09 23.95 0.72
N ASP A 116 -17.50 25.01 1.28
CA ASP A 116 -17.50 26.36 0.70
C ASP A 116 -16.40 26.48 -0.37
N TYR A 117 -16.73 26.18 -1.63
CA TYR A 117 -15.78 26.18 -2.73
C TYR A 117 -15.19 27.56 -3.06
N ASP A 118 -15.83 28.65 -2.65
CA ASP A 118 -15.32 30.01 -2.87
C ASP A 118 -14.38 30.49 -1.74
N ALA A 119 -14.32 29.76 -0.63
CA ALA A 119 -13.49 30.11 0.53
C ALA A 119 -11.99 30.22 0.22
N PRO A 120 -11.35 29.32 -0.54
CA PRO A 120 -9.91 29.41 -0.78
C PRO A 120 -9.48 30.72 -1.44
N ASP A 121 -10.18 31.17 -2.49
CA ASP A 121 -9.88 32.46 -3.15
C ASP A 121 -9.94 33.61 -2.14
N ARG A 122 -11.01 33.65 -1.33
CA ARG A 122 -11.24 34.67 -0.31
C ARG A 122 -10.18 34.65 0.79
N LEU A 123 -9.89 33.48 1.36
CA LEU A 123 -9.00 33.34 2.52
C LEU A 123 -7.52 33.47 2.14
N LEU A 124 -7.17 33.09 0.91
CA LEU A 124 -5.82 33.24 0.39
C LEU A 124 -5.54 34.63 -0.20
N GLU A 125 -6.54 35.52 -0.22
CA GLU A 125 -6.47 36.87 -0.82
C GLU A 125 -6.11 36.82 -2.32
N ILE A 126 -6.61 35.79 -3.00
CA ILE A 126 -6.46 35.57 -4.44
C ILE A 126 -7.68 36.16 -5.15
N ARG A 127 -7.53 36.61 -6.40
CA ARG A 127 -8.66 37.14 -7.17
C ARG A 127 -9.78 36.08 -7.28
N PRO A 128 -11.05 36.42 -7.00
CA PRO A 128 -12.16 35.47 -7.10
C PRO A 128 -12.22 34.79 -8.47
N GLY A 129 -12.46 33.48 -8.47
CA GLY A 129 -12.52 32.63 -9.66
C GLY A 129 -11.17 32.08 -10.11
N THR A 130 -10.05 32.47 -9.50
CA THR A 130 -8.71 31.99 -9.89
C THR A 130 -8.57 30.48 -9.65
N LEU A 131 -9.16 29.96 -8.58
CA LEU A 131 -9.07 28.54 -8.21
C LEU A 131 -10.23 27.69 -8.77
N SER A 132 -11.18 28.27 -9.50
CA SER A 132 -12.39 27.58 -9.99
C SER A 132 -12.11 26.36 -10.90
N GLY A 133 -10.95 26.32 -11.56
CA GLY A 133 -10.53 25.20 -12.42
C GLY A 133 -9.67 24.14 -11.72
N VAL A 134 -9.34 24.34 -10.44
CA VAL A 134 -8.50 23.43 -9.66
C VAL A 134 -9.37 22.37 -8.97
N ASP A 135 -8.94 21.10 -8.94
CA ASP A 135 -9.70 20.05 -8.27
C ASP A 135 -9.72 20.30 -6.75
N GLN A 136 -10.89 20.66 -6.25
CA GLN A 136 -11.12 20.99 -4.85
C GLN A 136 -12.04 19.96 -4.20
N ARG A 137 -11.64 19.47 -3.02
CA ARG A 137 -12.38 18.46 -2.24
C ARG A 137 -12.50 18.84 -0.77
N SER A 138 -13.49 18.23 -0.10
CA SER A 138 -13.67 18.31 1.35
C SER A 138 -12.43 17.77 2.08
N ALA A 139 -12.14 18.32 3.27
CA ALA A 139 -11.12 17.79 4.18
C ALA A 139 -11.53 16.51 4.93
N GLU A 140 -12.74 16.00 4.69
CA GLU A 140 -13.20 14.70 5.17
C GLU A 140 -12.56 13.56 4.38
N ARG A 141 -12.47 12.37 4.98
CA ARG A 141 -11.73 11.21 4.42
C ARG A 141 -12.15 10.87 2.99
N ASP A 142 -13.46 10.84 2.69
CA ASP A 142 -13.96 10.59 1.32
C ASP A 142 -13.50 11.66 0.32
N GLY A 143 -13.43 12.92 0.75
CA GLY A 143 -12.92 14.03 -0.05
C GLY A 143 -11.42 13.90 -0.31
N LEU A 144 -10.63 13.52 0.71
CA LEU A 144 -9.21 13.23 0.58
C LEU A 144 -8.96 12.09 -0.42
N LEU A 145 -9.68 10.98 -0.28
CA LEU A 145 -9.57 9.82 -1.19
C LEU A 145 -9.95 10.18 -2.63
N ALA A 146 -10.98 11.01 -2.81
CA ALA A 146 -11.37 11.50 -4.13
C ALA A 146 -10.26 12.33 -4.79
N LEU A 147 -9.60 13.22 -4.04
CA LEU A 147 -8.48 14.04 -4.53
C LEU A 147 -7.28 13.15 -4.89
N ILE A 148 -6.89 12.24 -3.99
CA ILE A 148 -5.75 11.34 -4.17
C ILE A 148 -5.91 10.51 -5.43
N ARG A 149 -7.10 9.98 -5.68
CA ARG A 149 -7.41 9.26 -6.91
C ARG A 149 -7.19 10.11 -8.16
N GLY A 150 -7.59 11.39 -8.13
CA GLY A 150 -7.32 12.35 -9.20
C GLY A 150 -5.82 12.55 -9.44
N LEU A 151 -5.05 12.74 -8.36
CA LEU A 151 -3.59 12.90 -8.40
C LEU A 151 -2.88 11.65 -8.94
N VAL A 152 -3.29 10.44 -8.50
CA VAL A 152 -2.74 9.18 -9.02
C VAL A 152 -3.01 9.07 -10.52
N TRP A 153 -4.23 9.34 -10.98
CA TRP A 153 -4.56 9.25 -12.40
C TRP A 153 -3.80 10.24 -13.26
N HIS A 154 -3.68 11.50 -12.80
CA HIS A 154 -2.89 12.52 -13.50
C HIS A 154 -1.42 12.12 -13.58
N ARG A 155 -0.85 11.62 -12.48
CA ARG A 155 0.53 11.11 -12.43
C ARG A 155 0.75 9.98 -13.43
N ILE A 156 -0.10 8.95 -13.42
CA ILE A 156 0.03 7.82 -14.34
C ILE A 156 -0.14 8.24 -15.80
N ALA A 157 -1.09 9.14 -16.10
CA ALA A 157 -1.26 9.67 -17.45
C ALA A 157 0.01 10.39 -17.94
N SER A 158 0.64 11.16 -17.05
CA SER A 158 1.87 11.89 -17.34
C SER A 158 3.10 10.98 -17.52
N LEU A 159 3.11 9.81 -16.87
CA LEU A 159 4.19 8.82 -16.95
C LEU A 159 4.07 7.84 -18.13
N ARG A 160 2.92 7.80 -18.81
CA ARG A 160 2.64 6.81 -19.86
C ARG A 160 3.72 6.73 -20.95
N LYS A 161 4.15 7.87 -21.49
CA LYS A 161 5.22 7.91 -22.52
C LYS A 161 6.55 7.34 -22.02
N ARG A 162 6.88 7.55 -20.74
CA ARG A 162 8.10 7.03 -20.11
C ARG A 162 8.02 5.52 -19.95
N ILE A 163 6.86 5.01 -19.56
CA ILE A 163 6.61 3.57 -19.39
C ILE A 163 6.68 2.86 -20.76
N GLU A 164 6.03 3.41 -21.78
CA GLU A 164 6.08 2.91 -23.17
C GLU A 164 7.52 2.83 -23.71
N ALA A 165 8.40 3.76 -23.30
CA ALA A 165 9.81 3.78 -23.70
C ALA A 165 10.71 2.79 -22.93
N THR A 166 10.24 2.18 -21.83
CA THR A 166 11.05 1.35 -20.93
C THR A 166 10.54 -0.10 -20.84
N ASP A 167 10.35 -0.75 -21.98
CA ASP A 167 9.83 -2.12 -22.09
C ASP A 167 8.51 -2.29 -21.30
N PRO A 168 7.45 -1.57 -21.71
CA PRO A 168 6.20 -1.31 -20.98
C PRO A 168 6.12 -1.79 -19.53
N THR A 169 7.06 -1.35 -18.69
CA THR A 169 7.23 -1.84 -17.31
C THR A 169 6.78 -0.77 -16.34
N PHE A 170 5.79 -1.11 -15.52
CA PHE A 170 5.39 -0.32 -14.36
C PHE A 170 6.28 -0.70 -13.19
N ARG A 171 6.90 0.27 -12.52
CA ARG A 171 7.72 0.06 -11.33
C ARG A 171 6.96 0.51 -10.09
N LEU A 172 7.01 -0.32 -9.07
CA LEU A 172 6.37 -0.11 -7.78
C LEU A 172 7.40 -0.38 -6.68
N SER A 173 7.61 0.58 -5.81
CA SER A 173 8.39 0.38 -4.59
C SER A 173 7.45 0.28 -3.39
N LEU A 174 7.70 -0.70 -2.52
CA LEU A 174 6.88 -0.97 -1.33
C LEU A 174 7.76 -0.98 -0.07
N GLN A 175 7.40 -0.20 0.94
CA GLN A 175 8.06 -0.21 2.23
C GLN A 175 7.05 -0.05 3.38
N THR A 176 7.19 -0.87 4.42
CA THR A 176 6.23 -0.90 5.55
C THR A 176 6.88 -0.80 6.93
N ARG A 177 8.23 -0.84 7.01
CA ARG A 177 8.96 -0.84 8.29
C ARG A 177 9.73 0.45 8.53
N ASN A 178 10.19 1.11 7.48
CA ASN A 178 10.96 2.34 7.61
C ASN A 178 10.05 3.54 7.85
N THR A 179 10.50 4.50 8.66
CA THR A 179 9.91 5.83 8.71
C THR A 179 10.15 6.52 7.36
N PRO A 180 9.11 6.85 6.58
CA PRO A 180 9.30 7.41 5.25
C PRO A 180 9.83 8.84 5.32
N GLN A 181 10.87 9.11 4.55
CA GLN A 181 11.46 10.44 4.30
C GLN A 181 11.27 10.83 2.82
N VAL A 182 11.31 12.12 2.46
CA VAL A 182 11.26 12.51 1.01
C VAL A 182 12.34 11.79 0.19
N TYR A 183 13.50 11.58 0.79
CA TYR A 183 14.63 10.93 0.13
C TYR A 183 14.43 9.42 -0.10
N ASP A 184 13.37 8.83 0.46
CA ASP A 184 12.98 7.44 0.17
C ASP A 184 12.24 7.30 -1.17
N ARG A 185 12.07 8.38 -1.94
CA ARG A 185 11.57 8.31 -3.32
C ARG A 185 12.55 7.55 -4.19
N THR A 186 12.04 6.60 -4.98
CA THR A 186 12.89 5.75 -5.83
C THR A 186 12.96 6.26 -7.27
N GLY A 187 12.04 7.16 -7.65
CA GLY A 187 11.81 7.53 -9.04
C GLY A 187 10.93 6.52 -9.80
N ASP A 188 10.43 5.48 -9.10
CA ASP A 188 9.42 4.57 -9.63
C ASP A 188 8.08 5.27 -9.86
N GLU A 189 7.21 4.66 -10.66
CA GLU A 189 5.89 5.23 -10.96
C GLU A 189 5.05 5.43 -9.68
N LEU A 190 5.14 4.48 -8.74
CA LEU A 190 4.53 4.55 -7.41
C LEU A 190 5.48 4.06 -6.31
N ASP A 191 5.50 4.79 -5.18
CA ASP A 191 6.25 4.50 -3.96
C ASP A 191 5.27 4.30 -2.78
N ILE A 192 4.76 3.09 -2.58
CA ILE A 192 3.84 2.80 -1.46
C ILE A 192 4.64 2.77 -0.16
N ARG A 193 4.25 3.63 0.78
CA ARG A 193 4.81 3.71 2.14
C ARG A 193 3.68 3.68 3.15
N LEU A 194 3.77 2.80 4.14
CA LEU A 194 2.81 2.77 5.26
C LEU A 194 3.34 3.54 6.46
N ARG A 195 2.44 3.89 7.38
CA ARG A 195 2.81 4.40 8.70
C ARG A 195 3.75 3.41 9.39
N PRO A 196 4.82 3.89 10.04
CA PRO A 196 5.63 3.03 10.89
C PRO A 196 4.76 2.49 12.02
N SER A 197 5.07 1.27 12.44
CA SER A 197 4.43 0.65 13.60
C SER A 197 5.21 0.98 14.85
N ASP A 198 4.49 1.19 15.96
CA ASP A 198 5.10 1.23 17.30
C ASP A 198 5.32 -0.18 17.87
N HIS A 199 4.82 -1.22 17.17
CA HIS A 199 5.03 -2.62 17.52
C HIS A 199 6.25 -3.19 16.78
N GLU A 200 7.07 -4.00 17.48
CA GLU A 200 8.36 -4.50 16.97
C GLU A 200 8.23 -5.40 15.73
N ARG A 201 7.16 -6.20 15.66
CA ARG A 201 6.92 -7.18 14.58
C ARG A 201 5.75 -6.88 13.64
N LEU A 202 4.70 -6.22 14.14
CA LEU A 202 3.41 -6.10 13.47
C LEU A 202 3.34 -4.78 12.72
N PRO A 203 2.66 -4.72 11.55
CA PRO A 203 2.43 -3.46 10.85
C PRO A 203 1.52 -2.51 11.63
N SER A 204 1.58 -1.22 11.32
CA SER A 204 0.70 -0.20 11.90
C SER A 204 -0.76 -0.42 11.51
N THR A 205 -1.67 -0.51 12.50
CA THR A 205 -3.12 -0.62 12.26
C THR A 205 -3.66 0.55 11.43
N GLU A 206 -3.24 1.79 11.74
CA GLU A 206 -3.60 2.96 10.93
C GLU A 206 -3.01 2.87 9.52
N GLY A 207 -1.76 2.44 9.39
CA GLY A 207 -1.11 2.24 8.08
C GLY A 207 -1.85 1.21 7.21
N LEU A 208 -2.37 0.13 7.82
CA LEU A 208 -3.19 -0.86 7.12
C LEU A 208 -4.55 -0.30 6.71
N ARG A 209 -5.16 0.59 7.49
CA ARG A 209 -6.42 1.27 7.13
C ARG A 209 -6.22 2.23 5.97
N ASP A 210 -5.13 2.97 5.98
CA ASP A 210 -4.77 3.84 4.85
C ASP A 210 -4.52 3.01 3.58
N LEU A 211 -3.83 1.87 3.69
CA LEU A 211 -3.66 0.94 2.57
C LEU A 211 -5.01 0.37 2.10
N LYS A 212 -5.89 -0.05 3.01
CA LYS A 212 -7.22 -0.55 2.66
C LYS A 212 -7.99 0.43 1.77
N ASP A 213 -7.91 1.71 2.07
CA ASP A 213 -8.65 2.74 1.35
C ASP A 213 -8.02 3.10 -0.02
N THR A 214 -6.73 2.85 -0.21
CA THR A 214 -6.00 3.25 -1.43
C THR A 214 -5.64 2.07 -2.34
N ILE A 215 -5.55 0.84 -1.84
CA ILE A 215 -5.08 -0.33 -2.60
C ILE A 215 -5.94 -0.64 -3.82
N GLY A 216 -7.22 -0.25 -3.79
CA GLY A 216 -8.14 -0.36 -4.92
C GLY A 216 -7.75 0.48 -6.14
N LEU A 217 -6.86 1.47 -5.99
CA LEU A 217 -6.38 2.32 -7.09
C LEU A 217 -5.30 1.63 -7.93
N LEU A 218 -4.53 0.72 -7.32
CA LEU A 218 -3.36 0.09 -7.93
C LEU A 218 -3.64 -0.67 -9.23
N PRO A 219 -4.70 -1.50 -9.34
CA PRO A 219 -4.97 -2.25 -10.56
C PRO A 219 -5.27 -1.35 -11.76
N ASP A 220 -6.01 -0.27 -11.52
CA ASP A 220 -6.34 0.73 -12.52
C ASP A 220 -5.14 1.60 -12.88
N ALA A 221 -4.28 1.95 -11.91
CA ALA A 221 -3.03 2.65 -12.16
C ALA A 221 -2.13 1.87 -13.13
N VAL A 222 -1.92 0.57 -12.89
CA VAL A 222 -1.13 -0.27 -13.80
C VAL A 222 -1.81 -0.40 -15.15
N THR A 223 -3.12 -0.69 -15.20
CA THR A 223 -3.84 -0.87 -16.48
C THR A 223 -3.83 0.41 -17.33
N ARG A 224 -4.08 1.58 -16.72
CA ARG A 224 -4.12 2.89 -17.41
C ARG A 224 -2.76 3.35 -17.90
N SER A 225 -1.68 2.87 -17.28
CA SER A 225 -0.32 3.18 -17.70
C SER A 225 0.06 2.58 -19.05
N GLY A 226 -0.65 1.53 -19.49
CA GLY A 226 -0.30 0.75 -20.68
C GLY A 226 0.81 -0.28 -20.46
N ALA A 227 1.26 -0.48 -19.22
CA ALA A 227 2.26 -1.49 -18.89
C ALA A 227 1.75 -2.92 -19.11
N HIS A 228 2.65 -3.79 -19.55
CA HIS A 228 2.42 -5.25 -19.68
C HIS A 228 3.21 -6.06 -18.64
N ARG A 229 4.21 -5.43 -18.03
CA ARG A 229 5.05 -5.98 -16.97
C ARG A 229 4.98 -5.09 -15.75
N LEU A 230 4.95 -5.71 -14.58
CA LEU A 230 5.10 -5.03 -13.30
C LEU A 230 6.42 -5.45 -12.66
N ARG A 231 7.17 -4.48 -12.14
CA ARG A 231 8.33 -4.72 -11.28
C ARG A 231 8.05 -4.15 -9.91
N VAL A 232 8.15 -4.97 -8.87
CA VAL A 232 8.00 -4.56 -7.48
C VAL A 232 9.35 -4.67 -6.77
N ALA A 233 9.73 -3.67 -5.98
CA ALA A 233 10.92 -3.70 -5.14
C ALA A 233 10.62 -3.22 -3.72
N GLY A 234 11.60 -3.35 -2.82
CA GLY A 234 11.51 -2.89 -1.43
C GLY A 234 11.30 -4.03 -0.45
N GLY A 235 10.56 -3.78 0.64
CA GLY A 235 10.39 -4.75 1.72
C GLY A 235 9.12 -4.49 2.53
N ALA A 236 8.33 -5.54 2.74
CA ALA A 236 7.05 -5.44 3.42
C ALA A 236 6.86 -6.51 4.50
N HIS A 237 5.98 -6.21 5.44
CA HIS A 237 5.25 -7.24 6.19
C HIS A 237 4.55 -8.20 5.20
N LEU A 238 4.53 -9.49 5.50
CA LEU A 238 4.11 -10.53 4.54
C LEU A 238 2.62 -10.42 4.18
N SER A 239 1.78 -10.02 5.12
CA SER A 239 0.36 -9.69 4.94
C SER A 239 0.16 -8.56 3.93
N VAL A 240 0.96 -7.50 4.00
CA VAL A 240 0.92 -6.39 3.05
C VAL A 240 1.42 -6.84 1.68
N ALA A 241 2.53 -7.58 1.61
CA ALA A 241 3.02 -8.14 0.36
C ALA A 241 1.97 -9.01 -0.33
N PHE A 242 1.33 -9.90 0.42
CA PHE A 242 0.24 -10.75 -0.06
C PHE A 242 -0.94 -9.93 -0.58
N ALA A 243 -1.38 -8.91 0.16
CA ALA A 243 -2.49 -8.04 -0.26
C ALA A 243 -2.19 -7.27 -1.54
N ILE A 244 -0.96 -6.73 -1.69
CA ILE A 244 -0.51 -6.07 -2.93
C ILE A 244 -0.51 -7.05 -4.11
N GLY A 245 -0.02 -8.28 -3.89
CA GLY A 245 -0.12 -9.36 -4.88
C GLY A 245 -1.57 -9.63 -5.29
N ALA A 246 -2.45 -9.81 -4.31
CA ALA A 246 -3.88 -10.08 -4.52
C ALA A 246 -4.60 -8.94 -5.26
N ALA A 247 -4.17 -7.68 -5.08
CA ALA A 247 -4.66 -6.54 -5.84
C ALA A 247 -4.25 -6.60 -7.31
N LEU A 248 -3.16 -7.28 -7.64
CA LEU A 248 -2.55 -7.33 -8.96
C LEU A 248 -2.54 -8.76 -9.52
N PRO A 249 -3.73 -9.37 -9.76
CA PRO A 249 -3.83 -10.77 -10.17
C PRO A 249 -3.20 -11.02 -11.55
N SER A 250 -2.71 -12.24 -11.75
CA SER A 250 -2.17 -12.75 -13.03
C SER A 250 -3.13 -12.56 -14.20
N SER A 251 -4.43 -12.69 -13.95
CA SER A 251 -5.48 -12.51 -14.95
C SER A 251 -5.61 -11.07 -15.48
N ARG A 252 -5.02 -10.08 -14.80
CA ARG A 252 -5.09 -8.65 -15.18
C ARG A 252 -3.77 -8.12 -15.74
N ILE A 253 -2.66 -8.58 -15.19
CA ILE A 253 -1.30 -8.20 -15.60
C ILE A 253 -0.56 -9.51 -15.81
N GLY A 254 0.02 -9.77 -16.98
CA GLY A 254 0.60 -11.09 -17.30
C GLY A 254 1.90 -11.39 -16.56
N HIS A 255 2.83 -10.43 -16.52
CA HIS A 255 4.18 -10.63 -15.97
C HIS A 255 4.42 -9.78 -14.71
N MET A 256 5.00 -10.38 -13.68
CA MET A 256 5.43 -9.69 -12.47
C MET A 256 6.83 -10.15 -12.04
N ASP A 257 7.73 -9.18 -11.87
CA ASP A 257 9.05 -9.37 -11.25
C ASP A 257 9.03 -8.75 -9.85
N VAL A 258 9.54 -9.47 -8.85
CA VAL A 258 9.78 -8.91 -7.52
C VAL A 258 11.28 -8.95 -7.23
N ILE A 259 11.86 -7.79 -6.91
CA ILE A 259 13.28 -7.64 -6.61
C ILE A 259 13.46 -7.69 -5.10
N ASP A 260 14.24 -8.65 -4.61
CA ASP A 260 14.53 -8.76 -3.18
C ASP A 260 15.61 -7.76 -2.71
N GLN A 261 15.90 -7.79 -1.41
CA GLN A 261 16.89 -6.90 -0.78
C GLN A 261 18.32 -7.19 -1.24
N GLN A 262 18.58 -8.35 -1.86
CA GLN A 262 19.87 -8.73 -2.42
C GLN A 262 19.97 -8.39 -3.92
N GLY A 263 18.89 -7.86 -4.52
CA GLY A 263 18.80 -7.54 -5.95
C GLY A 263 18.45 -8.74 -6.83
N ALA A 264 18.11 -9.90 -6.25
CA ALA A 264 17.69 -11.04 -7.03
C ALA A 264 16.25 -10.85 -7.54
N THR A 265 15.98 -11.35 -8.74
CA THR A 265 14.67 -11.25 -9.40
C THR A 265 13.87 -12.52 -9.19
N TRP A 266 12.69 -12.38 -8.60
CA TRP A 266 11.70 -13.43 -8.40
C TRP A 266 10.56 -13.20 -9.40
N ALA A 267 10.57 -13.96 -10.49
CA ALA A 267 9.65 -13.74 -11.61
C ALA A 267 8.43 -14.68 -11.56
N SER A 268 7.28 -14.18 -12.00
CA SER A 268 6.07 -14.97 -12.25
C SER A 268 5.37 -14.52 -13.53
N ASP A 269 5.18 -15.46 -14.45
CA ASP A 269 4.52 -15.31 -15.75
C ASP A 269 3.33 -16.28 -15.95
N GLY A 270 3.02 -17.09 -14.93
CA GLY A 270 2.02 -18.16 -15.00
C GLY A 270 0.82 -18.01 -14.06
N GLU A 271 -0.12 -18.95 -14.19
CA GLU A 271 -1.29 -19.11 -13.33
C GLU A 271 -1.07 -20.20 -12.28
N ALA A 272 -1.89 -20.21 -11.22
CA ALA A 272 -1.85 -21.26 -10.20
C ALA A 272 -2.20 -22.65 -10.77
N ARG A 273 -1.31 -23.62 -10.58
CA ARG A 273 -1.44 -24.99 -11.07
C ARG A 273 -0.54 -25.92 -10.25
N PHE A 274 -0.95 -27.17 -10.11
CA PHE A 274 -0.01 -28.23 -9.74
C PHE A 274 0.96 -28.45 -10.89
N ILE A 275 2.24 -28.60 -10.59
CA ILE A 275 3.31 -28.72 -11.58
C ILE A 275 3.78 -30.18 -11.60
N GLU A 276 4.23 -30.65 -12.77
CA GLU A 276 4.70 -32.04 -12.97
C GLU A 276 5.81 -32.43 -11.97
N GLN A 277 6.65 -31.48 -11.60
CA GLN A 277 7.64 -31.60 -10.54
C GLN A 277 7.23 -30.67 -9.37
N PRO A 278 6.65 -31.23 -8.29
CA PRO A 278 6.23 -30.45 -7.14
C PRO A 278 7.42 -29.66 -6.57
N GLN A 279 7.21 -28.37 -6.38
CA GLN A 279 8.16 -27.48 -5.73
C GLN A 279 7.94 -27.46 -4.21
N VAL A 280 6.74 -27.87 -3.79
CA VAL A 280 6.27 -27.85 -2.41
C VAL A 280 5.72 -29.23 -2.06
N GLN A 281 5.83 -29.60 -0.79
CA GLN A 281 5.27 -30.84 -0.26
C GLN A 281 4.44 -30.59 1.01
N ILE A 282 3.46 -31.45 1.25
CA ILE A 282 2.69 -31.46 2.49
C ILE A 282 3.54 -32.17 3.56
N ALA A 283 4.08 -31.40 4.51
CA ALA A 283 4.85 -31.93 5.63
C ALA A 283 3.95 -32.54 6.70
N ASP A 284 2.77 -31.96 6.90
CA ASP A 284 1.76 -32.43 7.85
C ASP A 284 0.37 -31.91 7.46
N GLN A 285 -0.68 -32.60 7.87
CA GLN A 285 -2.07 -32.20 7.65
C GLN A 285 -3.01 -32.84 8.66
N GLY A 286 -4.13 -32.18 8.91
CA GLY A 286 -5.18 -32.71 9.77
C GLY A 286 -6.51 -32.01 9.53
N GLY A 287 -7.55 -32.49 10.20
CA GLY A 287 -8.88 -31.92 10.08
C GLY A 287 -9.96 -32.82 10.64
N ASP A 288 -11.10 -32.23 10.94
CA ASP A 288 -12.35 -32.92 11.25
C ASP A 288 -13.49 -32.19 10.52
N PRO A 289 -13.80 -32.59 9.26
CA PRO A 289 -14.82 -31.93 8.46
C PRO A 289 -16.21 -31.97 9.10
N SER A 290 -16.45 -32.93 10.00
CA SER A 290 -17.72 -33.10 10.73
C SER A 290 -17.91 -32.11 11.88
N ALA A 291 -16.86 -31.39 12.30
CA ALA A 291 -16.92 -30.49 13.45
C ALA A 291 -17.65 -29.16 13.17
N ILE A 292 -17.79 -28.76 11.89
CA ILE A 292 -18.37 -27.45 11.53
C ILE A 292 -19.80 -27.62 11.03
N THR A 293 -20.76 -27.27 11.89
CA THR A 293 -22.20 -27.46 11.61
C THR A 293 -22.93 -26.19 11.17
N THR A 294 -22.31 -25.00 11.26
CA THR A 294 -22.94 -23.71 10.93
C THR A 294 -21.94 -22.70 10.37
N GLY A 295 -22.35 -21.95 9.33
CA GLY A 295 -21.54 -20.89 8.72
C GLY A 295 -20.59 -21.37 7.62
N ARG A 296 -19.73 -20.48 7.13
CA ARG A 296 -18.65 -20.85 6.20
C ARG A 296 -17.54 -21.52 7.00
N PRO A 297 -17.04 -22.70 6.60
CA PRO A 297 -15.89 -23.33 7.25
C PRO A 297 -14.63 -22.47 7.17
N SER A 298 -13.74 -22.66 8.14
CA SER A 298 -12.37 -22.14 8.10
C SER A 298 -11.37 -23.28 7.94
N VAL A 299 -10.32 -23.04 7.17
CA VAL A 299 -9.16 -23.94 7.03
C VAL A 299 -7.88 -23.16 7.28
N ALA A 300 -6.80 -23.83 7.70
CA ALA A 300 -5.50 -23.20 7.91
C ALA A 300 -4.44 -23.72 6.96
N VAL A 301 -3.60 -22.84 6.43
CA VAL A 301 -2.43 -23.22 5.63
C VAL A 301 -1.20 -22.52 6.19
N TYR A 302 -0.26 -23.32 6.68
CA TYR A 302 1.07 -22.85 7.05
C TYR A 302 2.04 -23.09 5.91
N VAL A 303 2.61 -22.01 5.37
CA VAL A 303 3.58 -22.03 4.28
C VAL A 303 4.96 -21.74 4.84
N ASP A 304 5.76 -22.78 5.06
CA ASP A 304 7.14 -22.67 5.57
C ASP A 304 8.16 -22.95 4.46
N LEU A 305 8.66 -21.88 3.85
CA LEU A 305 9.60 -21.96 2.73
C LEU A 305 10.99 -21.45 3.11
N LEU A 306 11.30 -21.34 4.40
CA LEU A 306 12.66 -21.03 4.87
C LEU A 306 13.42 -22.32 5.25
N PRO A 307 14.75 -22.36 5.07
CA PRO A 307 15.52 -23.60 5.30
C PRO A 307 15.50 -24.13 6.74
N GLN A 308 15.41 -23.25 7.73
CA GLN A 308 15.40 -23.63 9.14
C GLN A 308 13.97 -23.83 9.61
N ARG A 309 13.60 -25.05 10.01
CA ARG A 309 12.25 -25.35 10.50
C ARG A 309 11.88 -24.54 11.75
N SER A 310 10.66 -24.03 11.82
CA SER A 310 10.15 -23.28 12.97
C SER A 310 8.64 -23.45 13.12
N ASP A 311 8.23 -24.45 13.90
CA ASP A 311 6.81 -24.86 13.96
C ASP A 311 6.07 -24.30 15.17
N THR A 312 6.76 -23.76 16.18
CA THR A 312 6.18 -23.44 17.49
C THR A 312 4.93 -22.55 17.41
N ALA A 313 4.98 -21.48 16.61
CA ALA A 313 3.85 -20.58 16.44
C ALA A 313 2.68 -21.23 15.67
N PHE A 314 2.98 -22.11 14.72
CA PHE A 314 1.97 -22.85 13.99
C PHE A 314 1.31 -23.92 14.88
N THR A 315 2.09 -24.65 15.69
CA THR A 315 1.56 -25.61 16.67
C THR A 315 0.62 -24.93 17.64
N ARG A 316 1.04 -23.79 18.22
CA ARG A 316 0.17 -22.97 19.08
C ARG A 316 -1.11 -22.56 18.34
N TYR A 317 -1.00 -22.07 17.10
CA TYR A 317 -2.16 -21.67 16.31
C TYR A 317 -3.17 -22.82 16.15
N ILE A 318 -2.69 -24.04 15.83
CA ILE A 318 -3.57 -25.22 15.70
C ILE A 318 -4.19 -25.61 17.05
N GLU A 319 -3.44 -25.57 18.16
CA GLU A 319 -3.97 -25.84 19.50
C GLU A 319 -5.12 -24.87 19.85
N ASP A 320 -4.90 -23.58 19.61
CA ASP A 320 -5.86 -22.51 19.93
C ASP A 320 -7.11 -22.52 19.03
N HIS A 321 -6.98 -22.98 17.78
CA HIS A 321 -8.04 -22.86 16.75
C HIS A 321 -8.63 -24.19 16.29
N ARG A 322 -8.15 -25.34 16.78
CA ARG A 322 -8.64 -26.68 16.37
C ARG A 322 -10.17 -26.82 16.36
N PRO A 323 -10.94 -26.29 17.33
CA PRO A 323 -12.40 -26.43 17.32
C PRO A 323 -13.10 -25.71 16.14
N PHE A 324 -12.42 -24.77 15.49
CA PHE A 324 -12.98 -23.90 14.45
C PHE A 324 -12.45 -24.22 13.03
N LEU A 325 -11.43 -25.08 12.92
CA LEU A 325 -10.81 -25.44 11.65
C LEU A 325 -11.34 -26.77 11.14
N ALA A 326 -11.96 -26.77 9.94
CA ALA A 326 -12.37 -28.00 9.27
C ALA A 326 -11.16 -28.85 8.86
N ALA A 327 -10.10 -28.17 8.41
CA ALA A 327 -8.86 -28.81 7.98
C ALA A 327 -7.69 -27.83 8.05
N TRP A 328 -6.48 -28.37 8.05
CA TRP A 328 -5.25 -27.61 7.96
C TRP A 328 -4.17 -28.37 7.20
N ARG A 329 -3.24 -27.62 6.59
CA ARG A 329 -2.05 -28.15 5.90
C ARG A 329 -0.80 -27.36 6.27
N HIS A 330 0.31 -28.07 6.45
CA HIS A 330 1.66 -27.52 6.55
C HIS A 330 2.41 -27.82 5.25
N LEU A 331 2.80 -26.78 4.54
CA LEU A 331 3.50 -26.83 3.26
C LEU A 331 4.95 -26.43 3.46
N THR A 332 5.88 -27.22 2.91
CA THR A 332 7.33 -26.96 2.96
C THR A 332 7.97 -27.06 1.58
N GLY A 333 9.12 -26.42 1.38
CA GLY A 333 9.89 -26.58 0.14
C GLY A 333 10.31 -28.04 -0.06
N ALA A 334 10.11 -28.59 -1.27
CA ALA A 334 10.37 -30.00 -1.55
C ALA A 334 11.85 -30.39 -1.38
N SER A 335 12.77 -29.47 -1.66
CA SER A 335 14.22 -29.69 -1.54
C SER A 335 14.76 -29.57 -0.12
N GLY A 336 14.04 -28.89 0.79
CA GLY A 336 14.55 -28.54 2.13
C GLY A 336 15.77 -27.61 2.13
N THR A 337 16.08 -26.96 0.99
CA THR A 337 17.23 -26.06 0.83
C THR A 337 16.79 -24.62 0.57
N LEU A 338 17.74 -23.70 0.42
CA LEU A 338 17.43 -22.33 0.01
C LEU A 338 16.77 -22.34 -1.37
N LEU A 339 15.70 -21.57 -1.51
CA LEU A 339 14.96 -21.47 -2.76
C LEU A 339 15.78 -20.73 -3.82
N ASP A 340 15.68 -21.19 -5.07
CA ASP A 340 16.18 -20.45 -6.22
C ASP A 340 15.14 -19.40 -6.66
N PRO A 341 15.47 -18.10 -6.71
CA PRO A 341 14.59 -17.07 -7.24
C PRO A 341 14.07 -17.34 -8.66
N ALA A 342 14.80 -18.12 -9.47
CA ALA A 342 14.37 -18.50 -10.81
C ALA A 342 13.11 -19.40 -10.80
N ASP A 343 12.90 -20.17 -9.73
CA ASP A 343 11.75 -21.06 -9.57
C ASP A 343 10.57 -20.38 -8.88
N ALA A 344 10.66 -19.08 -8.58
CA ALA A 344 9.69 -18.34 -7.78
C ALA A 344 8.24 -18.49 -8.28
N GLY A 345 8.01 -18.32 -9.58
CA GLY A 345 6.69 -18.46 -10.19
C GLY A 345 6.14 -19.89 -10.08
N LEU A 346 6.99 -20.90 -10.19
CA LEU A 346 6.61 -22.31 -10.03
C LEU A 346 6.25 -22.60 -8.58
N ILE A 347 7.07 -22.16 -7.63
CA ILE A 347 6.81 -22.31 -6.18
C ILE A 347 5.50 -21.62 -5.81
N ALA A 348 5.29 -20.37 -6.22
CA ALA A 348 4.08 -19.62 -5.92
C ALA A 348 2.83 -20.29 -6.51
N ALA A 349 2.90 -20.80 -7.74
CA ALA A 349 1.80 -21.50 -8.40
C ALA A 349 1.43 -22.81 -7.69
N ASP A 350 2.41 -23.56 -7.22
CA ASP A 350 2.22 -24.83 -6.49
C ASP A 350 1.61 -24.58 -5.09
N VAL A 351 2.14 -23.59 -4.34
CA VAL A 351 1.53 -23.15 -3.07
C VAL A 351 0.08 -22.73 -3.27
N ALA A 352 -0.20 -21.86 -4.25
CA ALA A 352 -1.54 -21.38 -4.53
C ALA A 352 -2.50 -22.50 -4.94
N ALA A 353 -2.02 -23.52 -5.67
CA ALA A 353 -2.79 -24.71 -6.00
C ALA A 353 -3.18 -25.51 -4.76
N HIS A 354 -2.25 -25.72 -3.82
CA HIS A 354 -2.53 -26.38 -2.54
C HIS A 354 -3.53 -25.62 -1.66
N ILE A 355 -3.39 -24.28 -1.59
CA ILE A 355 -4.33 -23.42 -0.86
C ILE A 355 -5.73 -23.54 -1.47
N ARG A 356 -5.84 -23.40 -2.80
CA ARG A 356 -7.13 -23.48 -3.50
C ARG A 356 -7.78 -24.85 -3.34
N ALA A 357 -7.00 -25.93 -3.48
CA ALA A 357 -7.51 -27.28 -3.27
C ALA A 357 -8.08 -27.44 -1.86
N LEU A 358 -7.35 -27.03 -0.82
CA LEU A 358 -7.82 -27.16 0.56
C LEU A 358 -9.11 -26.36 0.82
N SER A 359 -9.20 -25.13 0.31
CA SER A 359 -10.44 -24.33 0.42
C SER A 359 -11.60 -25.00 -0.31
N ASN A 360 -11.40 -25.46 -1.54
CA ASN A 360 -12.43 -26.09 -2.37
C ASN A 360 -12.95 -27.40 -1.77
N ASP A 361 -12.03 -28.26 -1.30
CA ASP A 361 -12.35 -29.54 -0.66
C ASP A 361 -13.19 -29.34 0.62
N ASN A 362 -13.16 -28.14 1.20
CA ASN A 362 -13.89 -27.75 2.41
C ASN A 362 -14.96 -26.68 2.13
N ALA A 363 -15.69 -26.82 1.02
CA ALA A 363 -16.83 -25.98 0.65
C ALA A 363 -16.49 -24.49 0.43
N ASN A 364 -15.35 -24.22 -0.21
CA ASN A 364 -14.80 -22.87 -0.41
C ASN A 364 -14.55 -22.14 0.93
N ALA A 365 -13.93 -22.84 1.87
CA ALA A 365 -13.61 -22.34 3.20
C ALA A 365 -12.81 -21.02 3.18
N GLU A 366 -12.98 -20.17 4.20
CA GLU A 366 -12.06 -19.06 4.45
C GLU A 366 -10.69 -19.63 4.86
N VAL A 367 -9.62 -19.14 4.24
CA VAL A 367 -8.26 -19.65 4.47
C VAL A 367 -7.56 -18.75 5.48
N HIS A 368 -7.20 -19.31 6.64
CA HIS A 368 -6.23 -18.69 7.54
C HIS A 368 -4.83 -19.02 7.03
N LEU A 369 -4.17 -18.02 6.47
CA LEU A 369 -2.86 -18.17 5.83
C LEU A 369 -1.77 -17.66 6.77
N LEU A 370 -0.83 -18.54 7.09
CA LEU A 370 0.32 -18.27 7.93
C LEU A 370 1.57 -18.38 7.05
N LEU A 371 2.25 -17.26 6.81
CA LEU A 371 3.39 -17.21 5.89
C LEU A 371 4.70 -17.18 6.67
N ARG A 372 5.62 -18.06 6.28
CA ARG A 372 7.03 -18.03 6.65
C ARG A 372 7.85 -18.24 5.39
N CYS A 373 8.00 -17.18 4.61
CA CYS A 373 8.67 -17.21 3.31
C CYS A 373 9.35 -15.86 3.03
N PRO A 374 10.25 -15.81 2.03
CA PRO A 374 10.74 -14.55 1.49
C PRO A 374 9.57 -13.66 1.02
N PHE A 375 9.65 -12.35 1.29
CA PHE A 375 8.58 -11.41 0.91
C PHE A 375 8.17 -11.47 -0.58
N PRO A 376 9.08 -11.73 -1.55
CA PRO A 376 8.69 -11.87 -2.94
C PRO A 376 7.64 -12.96 -3.15
N LEU A 377 7.80 -14.10 -2.48
CA LEU A 377 6.84 -15.19 -2.58
C LEU A 377 5.49 -14.86 -1.96
N ALA A 378 5.43 -14.11 -0.86
CA ALA A 378 4.15 -13.67 -0.30
C ALA A 378 3.33 -12.88 -1.34
N LEU A 379 4.00 -12.00 -2.08
CA LEU A 379 3.39 -11.21 -3.15
C LEU A 379 2.96 -12.09 -4.34
N LEU A 380 3.84 -12.96 -4.82
CA LEU A 380 3.53 -13.86 -5.95
C LEU A 380 2.42 -14.86 -5.62
N ILE A 381 2.39 -15.39 -4.38
CA ILE A 381 1.30 -16.24 -3.90
C ILE A 381 -0.01 -15.44 -3.91
N GLY A 382 -0.03 -14.24 -3.31
CA GLY A 382 -1.21 -13.38 -3.24
C GLY A 382 -1.85 -13.13 -4.61
N ARG A 383 -1.02 -12.84 -5.61
CA ARG A 383 -1.42 -12.66 -7.02
C ARG A 383 -2.18 -13.84 -7.61
N LEU A 384 -1.92 -15.04 -7.13
CA LEU A 384 -2.50 -16.29 -7.63
C LEU A 384 -3.69 -16.80 -6.79
N THR A 385 -4.13 -16.02 -5.81
CA THR A 385 -5.27 -16.34 -4.92
C THR A 385 -6.60 -15.74 -5.35
N ASN A 386 -6.75 -15.43 -6.64
CA ASN A 386 -8.04 -15.02 -7.18
C ASN A 386 -9.12 -16.05 -6.79
N THR A 387 -10.32 -15.55 -6.46
CA THR A 387 -11.50 -16.29 -5.95
C THR A 387 -11.45 -16.73 -4.49
N LEU A 388 -10.31 -16.63 -3.81
CA LEU A 388 -10.19 -17.02 -2.40
C LEU A 388 -10.55 -15.88 -1.44
N ARG A 389 -10.98 -16.28 -0.25
CA ARG A 389 -11.08 -15.43 0.95
C ARG A 389 -9.99 -15.86 1.91
N VAL A 390 -9.14 -14.92 2.31
CA VAL A 390 -7.93 -15.23 3.05
C VAL A 390 -7.79 -14.30 4.25
N VAL A 391 -7.64 -14.86 5.44
CA VAL A 391 -7.16 -14.16 6.63
C VAL A 391 -5.66 -14.34 6.71
N VAL A 392 -4.90 -13.29 6.41
CA VAL A 392 -3.43 -13.35 6.43
C VAL A 392 -2.92 -12.97 7.81
N HIS A 393 -2.00 -13.77 8.33
CA HIS A 393 -1.42 -13.59 9.66
C HIS A 393 0.02 -13.09 9.57
N GLU A 394 0.43 -12.31 10.56
CA GLU A 394 1.82 -11.96 10.82
C GLU A 394 2.35 -12.76 12.00
N TRP A 395 3.64 -13.08 11.96
CA TRP A 395 4.31 -13.74 13.06
C TRP A 395 4.74 -12.72 14.12
N ASP A 396 4.54 -13.08 15.39
CA ASP A 396 4.78 -12.22 16.54
C ASP A 396 5.39 -13.02 17.69
N ASP A 397 6.58 -12.61 18.12
CA ASP A 397 7.29 -13.14 19.29
C ASP A 397 7.31 -12.17 20.48
N SER A 398 6.56 -11.07 20.43
CA SER A 398 6.43 -10.18 21.58
C SER A 398 5.84 -10.92 22.77
N ASP A 399 6.42 -10.68 23.95
CA ASP A 399 5.90 -11.19 25.21
C ASP A 399 4.42 -10.81 25.38
N PRO A 400 3.58 -11.73 25.87
CA PRO A 400 2.17 -11.45 26.07
C PRO A 400 1.98 -10.36 27.14
N ILE A 401 1.06 -9.43 26.89
CA ILE A 401 0.64 -8.45 27.90
C ILE A 401 -0.05 -9.17 29.07
N ASP A 402 -0.85 -10.21 28.76
CA ASP A 402 -1.57 -11.05 29.70
C ASP A 402 -1.36 -12.54 29.38
N GLY A 403 -1.18 -13.37 30.42
CA GLY A 403 -1.06 -14.83 30.32
C GLY A 403 0.37 -15.36 30.52
N GLU A 404 0.51 -16.70 30.45
CA GLU A 404 1.78 -17.40 30.73
C GLU A 404 2.36 -18.14 29.52
N ASP A 405 1.75 -18.03 28.32
CA ASP A 405 2.25 -18.68 27.11
C ASP A 405 3.14 -17.73 26.28
N TYR A 406 4.44 -17.85 26.50
CA TYR A 406 5.53 -17.10 25.84
C TYR A 406 5.92 -17.66 24.46
N ARG A 407 5.22 -18.69 23.94
CA ARG A 407 5.47 -19.16 22.57
C ARG A 407 5.10 -18.07 21.58
N ALA A 408 5.91 -17.89 20.54
CA ALA A 408 5.53 -17.03 19.41
C ALA A 408 4.17 -17.43 18.84
N ARG A 409 3.47 -16.49 18.22
CA ARG A 409 2.09 -16.64 17.73
C ARG A 409 1.94 -16.07 16.33
N TYR A 410 0.85 -16.46 15.68
CA TYR A 410 0.39 -15.84 14.45
C TYR A 410 -0.82 -14.97 14.73
N VAL A 411 -0.73 -13.68 14.40
CA VAL A 411 -1.75 -12.67 14.68
C VAL A 411 -2.52 -12.36 13.39
N PRO A 412 -3.86 -12.50 13.35
CA PRO A 412 -4.64 -12.16 12.17
C PRO A 412 -4.49 -10.66 11.87
N THR A 413 -4.10 -10.33 10.64
CA THR A 413 -3.71 -8.96 10.27
C THR A 413 -4.65 -8.35 9.25
N LEU A 414 -4.93 -9.05 8.15
CA LEU A 414 -5.83 -8.60 7.08
C LEU A 414 -6.80 -9.71 6.68
N ARG A 415 -8.07 -9.36 6.47
CA ARG A 415 -8.99 -10.17 5.68
C ARG A 415 -8.94 -9.68 4.23
N VAL A 416 -8.47 -10.54 3.33
CA VAL A 416 -8.31 -10.28 1.90
C VAL A 416 -9.38 -11.03 1.13
N ARG A 417 -10.10 -10.30 0.29
CA ARG A 417 -11.10 -10.82 -0.64
C ARG A 417 -10.83 -10.27 -2.03
N THR A 418 -10.32 -11.14 -2.88
CA THR A 418 -10.08 -10.80 -4.29
C THR A 418 -11.42 -10.49 -5.00
N SER A 419 -11.40 -9.50 -5.89
CA SER A 419 -12.57 -9.04 -6.68
C SER A 419 -13.65 -8.24 -5.93
N ALA A 420 -13.38 -7.74 -4.71
CA ALA A 420 -14.27 -6.77 -4.07
C ALA A 420 -14.17 -5.39 -4.73
N SER A 421 -15.31 -4.70 -4.88
CA SER A 421 -15.40 -3.40 -5.58
C SER A 421 -14.71 -2.26 -4.84
N SER A 422 -14.50 -2.40 -3.52
CA SER A 422 -13.84 -1.42 -2.66
C SER A 422 -12.32 -1.62 -2.55
N GLY A 423 -11.73 -2.59 -3.27
CA GLY A 423 -10.35 -3.02 -3.09
C GLY A 423 -10.25 -4.39 -2.41
N VAL A 424 -9.07 -5.01 -2.45
CA VAL A 424 -8.90 -6.41 -2.01
C VAL A 424 -8.85 -6.61 -0.51
N ILE A 425 -8.61 -5.56 0.27
CA ILE A 425 -8.62 -5.63 1.74
C ILE A 425 -10.04 -5.37 2.21
N GLU A 426 -10.70 -6.40 2.73
CA GLU A 426 -12.06 -6.33 3.27
C GLU A 426 -12.02 -5.74 4.70
N ASP A 427 -11.13 -6.27 5.56
CA ASP A 427 -10.99 -5.83 6.95
C ASP A 427 -9.52 -5.76 7.39
N VAL A 428 -9.24 -4.79 8.27
CA VAL A 428 -8.02 -4.74 9.08
C VAL A 428 -8.35 -5.39 10.42
N LEU A 429 -7.62 -6.43 10.79
CA LEU A 429 -7.94 -7.30 11.93
C LEU A 429 -7.04 -7.06 13.15
N LEU A 430 -5.95 -6.30 12.98
CA LEU A 430 -5.14 -5.87 14.12
C LEU A 430 -5.97 -4.95 15.04
N PRO A 431 -5.79 -5.09 16.37
CA PRO A 431 -6.43 -4.18 17.30
C PRO A 431 -5.92 -2.75 17.11
N ASP A 432 -6.74 -1.79 17.54
CA ASP A 432 -6.28 -0.42 17.68
C ASP A 432 -5.16 -0.33 18.71
N ALA A 433 -4.13 0.46 18.39
CA ALA A 433 -3.12 0.82 19.37
C ALA A 433 -3.82 1.54 20.53
N SER A 434 -3.58 1.07 21.76
CA SER A 434 -4.18 1.61 22.99
C SER A 434 -3.60 2.96 23.37
#